data_AF-A0A7L3MDL2-F1
#
_entry.id   AF-A0A7L3MDL2-F1
#
_cell.length_a   1.000
_cell.length_b   1.000
_cell.length_c   1.000
_cell.angle_alpha   90.00
_cell.angle_beta   90.00
_cell.angle_gamma   90.00
#
_symmetry.space_group_name_H-M   'P 1'
#
loop_
_entity.id
_entity.type
_entity.pdbx_description
1 polymer ?
#
loop_
_entity_poly.entity_id
_entity_poly.type
_entity_poly.pdbx_seq_one_letter_code
_entity_poly.pdbx_strand_id
1 'polypeptide(L)'
;IVFKMFCRNRAIADYLRSNGYEEAYSVFKKEAELDVNEELDKKYAGLLEKKWTSVIRLQKKVMELESKLNEAKEEFTSGGPLGQKRDPKEWIPRPPEKYALSGHRSPVTRVIFHPVFSVMVSASEDATIKVWDYETGDFERTLKGHTDSVQDISFDHTGKLLASCSADMTIKLWDFQGFECIRTMHGHDHNVSSVAIMPNGDHIVSASRDKTIKMWEVQTG
;
A
#
# COMPACT_ATOMS: atom_id res chain seq x y z
N ILE A 1 -32.92 47.67 -2.22
CA ILE A 1 -33.56 48.84 -1.55
C ILE A 1 -34.60 48.37 -0.52
N VAL A 2 -35.51 47.46 -0.90
CA VAL A 2 -36.53 46.86 -0.02
C VAL A 2 -35.95 46.23 1.28
N PHE A 3 -34.88 45.43 1.18
CA PHE A 3 -34.25 44.79 2.35
C PHE A 3 -33.64 45.78 3.37
N LYS A 4 -33.19 46.96 2.91
CA LYS A 4 -32.55 47.99 3.75
C LYS A 4 -33.57 48.81 4.55
N MET A 5 -34.79 48.94 4.01
CA MET A 5 -35.93 49.57 4.68
C MET A 5 -36.53 48.63 5.75
N PHE A 6 -36.52 47.32 5.46
CA PHE A 6 -37.00 46.26 6.34
C PHE A 6 -36.23 46.16 7.67
N CYS A 7 -34.90 46.10 7.62
CA CYS A 7 -34.08 46.07 8.84
C CYS A 7 -34.23 47.33 9.70
N ARG A 8 -34.50 48.48 9.06
CA ARG A 8 -34.65 49.77 9.74
C ARG A 8 -35.97 49.85 10.52
N ASN A 9 -37.06 49.35 9.93
CA ASN A 9 -38.36 49.30 10.60
C ASN A 9 -38.37 48.29 11.77
N ARG A 10 -37.65 47.17 11.64
CA ARG A 10 -37.51 46.17 12.71
C ARG A 10 -36.71 46.69 13.92
N ALA A 11 -35.61 47.41 13.68
CA ALA A 11 -34.84 48.05 14.76
C ALA A 11 -35.64 49.11 15.53
N ILE A 12 -36.53 49.85 14.85
CA ILE A 12 -37.42 50.85 15.47
C ILE A 12 -38.52 50.16 16.29
N ALA A 13 -39.09 49.05 15.81
CA ALA A 13 -40.06 48.26 16.55
C ALA A 13 -39.47 47.62 17.82
N ASP A 14 -38.25 47.09 17.75
CA ASP A 14 -37.55 46.51 18.91
C ASP A 14 -37.21 47.58 19.97
N TYR A 15 -36.87 48.81 19.55
CA TYR A 15 -36.61 49.93 20.46
C TYR A 15 -37.87 50.45 21.16
N LEU A 16 -38.99 50.53 20.44
CA LEU A 16 -40.29 50.92 21.01
C LEU A 16 -40.76 49.91 22.07
N ARG A 17 -40.54 48.61 21.80
CA ARG A 17 -40.85 47.51 22.72
C ARG A 17 -39.94 47.47 23.94
N SER A 18 -38.63 47.69 23.80
CA SER A 18 -37.70 47.67 24.95
C SER A 18 -37.95 48.81 25.93
N ASN A 19 -38.52 49.93 25.47
CA ASN A 19 -38.79 51.11 26.28
C ASN A 19 -40.24 51.19 26.80
N GLY A 20 -41.06 50.16 26.60
CA GLY A 20 -42.40 50.04 27.20
C GLY A 20 -43.48 50.93 26.58
N TYR A 21 -43.27 51.46 25.37
CA TYR A 21 -44.26 52.28 24.65
C TYR A 21 -45.28 51.40 23.90
N GLU A 22 -46.12 50.68 24.66
CA GLU A 22 -47.00 49.63 24.13
C GLU A 22 -48.06 50.15 23.14
N GLU A 23 -48.56 51.37 23.37
CA GLU A 23 -49.60 51.99 22.52
C GLU A 23 -49.03 52.43 21.16
N ALA A 24 -47.85 53.07 21.17
CA ALA A 24 -47.13 53.46 19.96
C ALA A 24 -46.59 52.25 19.18
N TYR A 25 -46.17 51.19 19.88
CA TYR A 25 -45.79 49.92 19.29
C TYR A 25 -46.99 49.27 18.57
N SER A 26 -48.18 49.28 19.17
CA SER A 26 -49.38 48.69 18.56
C SER A 26 -49.82 49.40 17.28
N VAL A 27 -49.72 50.73 17.22
CA VAL A 27 -50.05 51.55 16.04
C VAL A 27 -49.01 51.34 14.94
N PHE A 28 -47.71 51.41 15.28
CA PHE A 28 -46.62 51.17 14.33
C PHE A 28 -46.65 49.73 13.78
N LYS A 29 -47.03 48.75 14.61
CA LYS A 29 -47.21 47.35 14.20
C LYS A 29 -48.32 47.19 13.16
N LYS A 30 -49.42 47.94 13.31
CA LYS A 30 -50.57 47.93 12.41
C LYS A 30 -50.31 48.68 11.10
N GLU A 31 -49.58 49.79 11.17
CA GLU A 31 -49.22 50.64 10.03
C GLU A 31 -48.11 50.05 9.16
N ALA A 32 -47.20 49.27 9.76
CA ALA A 32 -46.10 48.61 9.05
C ALA A 32 -46.42 47.18 8.56
N GLU A 33 -47.68 46.74 8.63
CA GLU A 33 -48.14 45.38 8.21
C GLU A 33 -47.23 44.23 8.70
N LEU A 34 -46.71 44.34 9.93
CA LEU A 34 -45.65 43.44 10.43
C LEU A 34 -46.14 42.01 10.72
N ASP A 35 -47.44 41.76 10.89
CA ASP A 35 -47.99 40.41 11.14
C ASP A 35 -47.82 39.48 9.92
N VAL A 36 -47.95 40.00 8.69
CA VAL A 36 -47.69 39.23 7.46
C VAL A 36 -46.20 38.92 7.32
N ASN A 37 -45.35 39.80 7.84
CA ASN A 37 -43.90 39.67 7.76
C ASN A 37 -43.31 38.69 8.78
N GLU A 38 -43.94 38.41 9.93
CA GLU A 38 -43.40 37.44 10.89
C GLU A 38 -43.47 35.98 10.40
N GLU A 39 -44.56 35.59 9.75
CA GLU A 39 -44.66 34.25 9.13
C GLU A 39 -43.74 34.11 7.93
N LEU A 40 -43.65 35.18 7.13
CA LEU A 40 -42.75 35.26 5.99
C LEU A 40 -41.29 35.20 6.45
N ASP A 41 -40.93 35.94 7.51
CA ASP A 41 -39.59 35.95 8.12
C ASP A 41 -39.25 34.60 8.76
N LYS A 42 -40.19 33.91 9.42
CA LYS A 42 -39.95 32.55 9.92
C LYS A 42 -39.67 31.56 8.79
N LYS A 43 -40.42 31.65 7.69
CA LYS A 43 -40.23 30.80 6.50
C LYS A 43 -38.92 31.11 5.77
N TYR A 44 -38.60 32.39 5.59
CA TYR A 44 -37.36 32.83 4.95
C TYR A 44 -36.15 32.63 5.86
N ALA A 45 -36.25 32.79 7.18
CA ALA A 45 -35.19 32.50 8.14
C ALA A 45 -34.88 30.99 8.16
N GLY A 46 -35.89 30.12 8.20
CA GLY A 46 -35.65 28.67 8.12
C GLY A 46 -35.05 28.22 6.79
N LEU A 47 -35.43 28.85 5.66
CA LEU A 47 -34.79 28.62 4.37
C LEU A 47 -33.35 29.16 4.32
N LEU A 48 -33.12 30.31 4.96
CA LEU A 48 -31.81 30.94 5.07
C LEU A 48 -30.90 30.06 5.93
N GLU A 49 -31.32 29.60 7.10
CA GLU A 49 -30.55 28.67 7.94
C GLU A 49 -30.19 27.37 7.20
N LYS A 50 -31.12 26.77 6.45
CA LYS A 50 -30.84 25.58 5.63
C LYS A 50 -29.83 25.87 4.50
N LYS A 51 -29.92 27.04 3.85
CA LYS A 51 -28.95 27.45 2.84
C LYS A 51 -27.59 27.77 3.46
N TRP A 52 -27.54 28.46 4.60
CA TRP A 52 -26.32 28.83 5.31
C TRP A 52 -25.61 27.62 5.89
N THR A 53 -26.32 26.66 6.47
CA THR A 53 -25.74 25.38 6.90
C THR A 53 -25.18 24.57 5.72
N SER A 54 -25.85 24.60 4.57
CA SER A 54 -25.33 23.99 3.33
C SER A 54 -24.06 24.71 2.84
N VAL A 55 -24.04 26.04 2.88
CA VAL A 55 -22.87 26.87 2.51
C VAL A 55 -21.69 26.59 3.45
N ILE A 56 -21.91 26.56 4.77
CA ILE A 56 -20.85 26.25 5.75
C ILE A 56 -20.31 24.84 5.53
N ARG A 57 -21.19 23.86 5.26
CA ARG A 57 -20.79 22.48 4.96
C ARG A 57 -19.95 22.42 3.68
N LEU A 58 -20.35 23.14 2.63
CA LEU A 58 -19.60 23.22 1.39
C LEU A 58 -18.25 23.91 1.60
N GLN A 59 -18.21 25.02 2.33
CA GLN A 59 -16.99 25.75 2.63
C GLN A 59 -16.00 24.90 3.44
N LYS A 60 -16.48 24.13 4.43
CA LYS A 60 -15.66 23.15 5.15
C LYS A 60 -15.08 22.09 4.21
N LYS A 61 -15.89 21.59 3.26
CA LYS A 61 -15.45 20.58 2.30
C LYS A 61 -14.44 21.14 1.29
N VAL A 62 -14.61 22.39 0.86
CA VAL A 62 -13.63 23.09 0.02
C VAL A 62 -12.31 23.25 0.77
N MET A 63 -12.33 23.68 2.02
CA MET A 63 -11.11 23.83 2.83
C MET A 63 -10.38 22.50 3.03
N GLU A 64 -11.11 21.40 3.26
CA GLU A 64 -10.52 20.05 3.36
C GLU A 64 -9.89 19.60 2.03
N LEU A 65 -10.56 19.88 0.90
CA LEU A 65 -10.04 19.56 -0.43
C LEU A 65 -8.83 20.42 -0.81
N GLU A 66 -8.82 21.69 -0.43
CA GLU A 66 -7.67 22.58 -0.62
C GLU A 66 -6.46 22.11 0.20
N SER A 67 -6.65 21.66 1.45
CA SER A 67 -5.58 21.06 2.26
C SER A 67 -5.00 19.82 1.58
N LYS A 68 -5.86 18.87 1.18
CA LYS A 68 -5.44 17.64 0.49
C LYS A 68 -4.75 17.92 -0.84
N LEU A 69 -5.22 18.92 -1.58
CA LEU A 69 -4.58 19.34 -2.83
C LEU A 69 -3.21 19.97 -2.58
N ASN A 70 -3.03 20.69 -1.48
CA ASN A 70 -1.75 21.29 -1.13
C ASN A 70 -0.75 20.21 -0.66
N GLU A 71 -1.18 19.26 0.16
CA GLU A 71 -0.38 18.10 0.58
C GLU A 71 0.09 17.28 -0.64
N ALA A 72 -0.82 16.95 -1.56
CA ALA A 72 -0.46 16.22 -2.79
C ALA A 72 0.48 17.02 -3.71
N LYS A 73 0.35 18.35 -3.77
CA LYS A 73 1.28 19.23 -4.50
C LYS A 73 2.64 19.31 -3.83
N GLU A 74 2.70 19.35 -2.50
CA GLU A 74 3.94 19.32 -1.74
C GLU A 74 4.65 17.98 -1.93
N GLU A 75 3.94 16.84 -1.91
CA GLU A 75 4.49 15.52 -2.22
C GLU A 75 5.04 15.44 -3.66
N PHE A 76 4.35 16.05 -4.62
CA PHE A 76 4.79 16.10 -6.02
C PHE A 76 5.99 17.02 -6.23
N THR A 77 6.02 18.17 -5.55
CA THR A 77 7.10 19.16 -5.66
C THR A 77 8.34 18.72 -4.90
N SER A 78 8.17 18.05 -3.75
CA SER A 78 9.26 17.48 -2.97
C SER A 78 9.80 16.17 -3.55
N GLY A 79 9.08 15.55 -4.49
CA GLY A 79 9.53 14.34 -5.18
C GLY A 79 9.69 13.18 -4.21
N GLY A 80 8.65 12.86 -3.44
CA GLY A 80 8.74 11.84 -2.38
C GLY A 80 9.86 12.13 -1.37
N PRO A 81 10.17 11.22 -0.44
CA PRO A 81 11.39 11.35 0.33
C PRO A 81 12.56 11.20 -0.64
N LEU A 82 13.11 12.32 -1.10
CA LEU A 82 14.47 12.38 -1.61
C LEU A 82 15.32 11.79 -0.48
N GLY A 83 15.69 10.51 -0.62
CA GLY A 83 16.50 9.82 0.37
C GLY A 83 17.63 10.76 0.73
N GLN A 84 17.72 11.13 2.02
CA GLN A 84 18.77 12.02 2.49
C GLN A 84 20.06 11.54 1.85
N LYS A 85 20.72 12.41 1.08
CA LYS A 85 22.02 12.09 0.50
C LYS A 85 22.92 11.83 1.68
N ARG A 86 23.07 10.54 2.02
CA ARG A 86 23.89 10.08 3.14
C ARG A 86 25.24 10.75 2.99
N ASP A 87 25.65 11.50 4.00
CA ASP A 87 26.92 12.17 3.98
C ASP A 87 28.04 11.12 3.79
N PRO A 88 29.07 11.37 2.98
CA PRO A 88 30.18 10.42 2.80
C PRO A 88 30.89 9.98 4.10
N LYS A 89 30.62 10.64 5.23
CA LYS A 89 31.08 10.24 6.58
C LYS A 89 30.22 9.16 7.24
N GLU A 90 28.95 9.01 6.85
CA GLU A 90 28.08 7.88 7.20
C GLU A 90 28.36 6.65 6.33
N TRP A 91 29.34 6.74 5.42
CA TRP A 91 29.81 5.61 4.64
C TRP A 91 30.46 4.60 5.57
N ILE A 92 29.68 3.61 6.01
CA ILE A 92 30.23 2.42 6.67
C ILE A 92 31.20 1.81 5.65
N PRO A 93 32.52 1.75 5.95
CA PRO A 93 33.47 1.11 5.05
C PRO A 93 32.98 -0.31 4.79
N ARG A 94 33.01 -0.74 3.52
CA ARG A 94 32.56 -2.09 3.13
C ARG A 94 33.26 -3.09 4.06
N PRO A 95 32.52 -3.84 4.89
CA PRO A 95 33.14 -4.84 5.73
C PRO A 95 33.91 -5.80 4.82
N PRO A 96 35.16 -6.18 5.16
CA PRO A 96 35.86 -7.21 4.41
C PRO A 96 35.00 -8.48 4.38
N GLU A 97 35.01 -9.19 3.25
CA GLU A 97 34.31 -10.47 3.11
C GLU A 97 34.81 -11.44 4.18
N LYS A 98 33.90 -11.97 5.01
CA LYS A 98 34.25 -12.87 6.12
C LYS A 98 34.47 -14.30 5.62
N TYR A 99 33.69 -14.72 4.62
CA TYR A 99 33.72 -16.06 4.04
C TYR A 99 33.57 -15.98 2.51
N ALA A 100 34.36 -16.79 1.81
CA ALA A 100 34.28 -17.00 0.36
C ALA A 100 33.97 -18.47 0.09
N LEU A 101 32.69 -18.77 -0.19
CA LEU A 101 32.21 -20.13 -0.42
C LEU A 101 32.45 -20.54 -1.87
N SER A 102 33.36 -21.48 -2.09
CA SER A 102 33.68 -22.01 -3.42
C SER A 102 33.18 -23.45 -3.55
N GLY A 103 32.47 -23.76 -4.64
CA GLY A 103 32.01 -25.12 -4.91
C GLY A 103 31.01 -25.27 -6.04
N HIS A 104 30.38 -24.19 -6.49
CA HIS A 104 29.62 -24.19 -7.75
C HIS A 104 30.56 -24.23 -8.95
N ARG A 105 30.13 -24.93 -10.01
CA ARG A 105 30.91 -25.06 -11.26
C ARG A 105 30.61 -23.96 -12.27
N SER A 106 29.49 -23.27 -12.09
CA SER A 106 28.98 -22.24 -12.98
C SER A 106 28.56 -21.01 -12.16
N PRO A 107 28.17 -19.90 -12.79
CA PRO A 107 27.67 -18.72 -12.08
C PRO A 107 26.55 -19.07 -11.10
N VAL A 108 26.57 -18.40 -9.94
CA VAL A 108 25.50 -18.48 -8.94
C VAL A 108 24.40 -17.52 -9.38
N THR A 109 23.20 -18.03 -9.55
CA THR A 109 22.04 -17.27 -10.04
C THR A 109 21.26 -16.64 -8.89
N ARG A 110 21.13 -17.36 -7.78
CA ARG A 110 20.32 -16.94 -6.63
C ARG A 110 20.93 -17.41 -5.31
N VAL A 111 20.74 -16.61 -4.27
CA VAL A 111 21.12 -16.93 -2.89
C VAL A 111 19.97 -16.54 -1.96
N ILE A 112 19.59 -17.43 -1.04
CA ILE A 112 18.48 -17.23 -0.10
C ILE A 112 18.86 -17.78 1.28
N PHE A 113 18.42 -17.10 2.33
CA PHE A 113 18.54 -17.56 3.70
C PHE A 113 17.34 -18.40 4.12
N HIS A 114 17.60 -19.45 4.88
CA HIS A 114 16.54 -20.19 5.53
C HIS A 114 15.92 -19.34 6.66
N PRO A 115 14.59 -19.29 6.82
CA PRO A 115 13.94 -18.42 7.82
C PRO A 115 14.17 -18.84 9.28
N VAL A 116 14.49 -20.12 9.53
CA VAL A 116 14.59 -20.70 10.89
C VAL A 116 15.98 -21.23 11.25
N PHE A 117 16.77 -21.65 10.26
CA PHE A 117 18.04 -22.35 10.47
C PHE A 117 19.17 -21.43 10.04
N SER A 118 20.37 -21.60 10.60
CA SER A 118 21.58 -20.86 10.25
C SER A 118 22.18 -21.29 8.91
N VAL A 119 21.32 -21.49 7.91
CA VAL A 119 21.65 -22.11 6.64
C VAL A 119 21.29 -21.18 5.48
N MET A 120 22.15 -21.19 4.47
CA MET A 120 21.99 -20.46 3.23
C MET A 120 21.89 -21.46 2.07
N VAL A 121 21.01 -21.17 1.11
CA VAL A 121 20.83 -21.96 -0.09
C VAL A 121 21.22 -21.13 -1.31
N SER A 122 21.98 -21.73 -2.21
CA SER A 122 22.39 -21.12 -3.48
C SER A 122 21.98 -21.96 -4.67
N ALA A 123 21.47 -21.32 -5.72
CA ALA A 123 21.25 -21.89 -7.05
C ALA A 123 22.38 -21.48 -7.98
N SER A 124 22.65 -22.34 -8.97
CA SER A 124 23.62 -22.06 -10.02
C SER A 124 23.15 -22.57 -11.37
N GLU A 125 23.78 -22.03 -12.41
CA GLU A 125 23.69 -22.52 -13.79
C GLU A 125 24.25 -23.94 -13.96
N ASP A 126 24.92 -24.51 -12.95
CA ASP A 126 25.37 -25.91 -12.95
C ASP A 126 24.23 -26.93 -12.73
N ALA A 127 22.97 -26.48 -12.78
CA ALA A 127 21.75 -27.24 -12.50
C ALA A 127 21.69 -27.82 -11.07
N THR A 128 22.50 -27.31 -10.15
CA THR A 128 22.53 -27.74 -8.75
C THR A 128 22.12 -26.64 -7.80
N ILE A 129 21.52 -27.07 -6.70
CA ILE A 129 21.21 -26.22 -5.55
C ILE A 129 22.09 -26.71 -4.41
N LYS A 130 22.87 -25.80 -3.81
CA LYS A 130 23.77 -26.12 -2.70
C LYS A 130 23.28 -25.46 -1.42
N VAL A 131 23.49 -26.17 -0.33
CA VAL A 131 23.13 -25.76 1.03
C VAL A 131 24.44 -25.57 1.81
N TRP A 132 24.57 -24.42 2.44
CA TRP A 132 25.75 -23.97 3.15
C TRP A 132 25.37 -23.51 4.55
N ASP A 133 26.17 -23.86 5.54
CA ASP A 133 26.11 -23.21 6.84
C ASP A 133 26.87 -21.88 6.73
N TYR A 134 26.20 -20.75 6.99
CA TYR A 134 26.85 -19.44 6.87
C TYR A 134 27.63 -19.04 8.13
N GLU A 135 27.47 -19.74 9.26
CA GLU A 135 28.24 -19.47 10.48
C GLU A 135 29.64 -20.07 10.40
N THR A 136 29.73 -21.32 9.96
CA THR A 136 30.97 -22.08 9.78
C THR A 136 31.57 -21.95 8.39
N GLY A 137 30.73 -21.72 7.38
CA GLY A 137 31.12 -21.75 5.96
C GLY A 137 31.17 -23.16 5.38
N ASP A 138 30.62 -24.15 6.08
CA ASP A 138 30.70 -25.55 5.66
C ASP A 138 29.64 -25.87 4.59
N PHE A 139 30.05 -26.72 3.65
CA PHE A 139 29.15 -27.29 2.65
C PHE A 139 28.37 -28.46 3.28
N GLU A 140 27.06 -28.32 3.38
CA GLU A 140 26.22 -29.38 3.93
C GLU A 140 25.79 -30.36 2.85
N ARG A 141 25.06 -29.88 1.83
CA ARG A 141 24.37 -30.76 0.86
C ARG A 141 24.22 -30.13 -0.52
N THR A 142 24.03 -30.99 -1.52
CA THR A 142 23.64 -30.59 -2.87
C THR A 142 22.35 -31.30 -3.27
N LEU A 143 21.34 -30.54 -3.66
CA LEU A 143 20.14 -31.04 -4.31
C LEU A 143 20.40 -31.08 -5.82
N LYS A 144 20.27 -32.28 -6.40
CA LYS A 144 20.42 -32.53 -7.83
C LYS A 144 19.12 -33.11 -8.37
N GLY A 145 18.72 -32.66 -9.56
CA GLY A 145 17.53 -33.18 -10.22
C GLY A 145 17.00 -32.29 -11.33
N HIS A 146 17.42 -31.03 -11.39
CA HIS A 146 17.23 -30.20 -12.57
C HIS A 146 18.10 -30.67 -13.73
N THR A 147 17.57 -30.53 -14.94
CA THR A 147 18.29 -30.92 -16.16
C THR A 147 19.05 -29.75 -16.78
N ASP A 148 18.64 -28.52 -16.46
CA ASP A 148 19.27 -27.28 -16.91
C ASP A 148 19.41 -26.28 -15.74
N SER A 149 20.04 -25.16 -16.02
CA SER A 149 20.36 -24.04 -15.14
C SER A 149 19.20 -23.64 -14.22
N VAL A 150 19.44 -23.65 -12.90
CA VAL A 150 18.45 -23.18 -11.92
C VAL A 150 18.49 -21.66 -11.89
N GLN A 151 17.35 -21.02 -12.16
CA GLN A 151 17.25 -19.56 -12.28
C GLN A 151 16.90 -18.90 -10.95
N ASP A 152 15.96 -19.50 -10.21
CA ASP A 152 15.45 -18.92 -8.97
C ASP A 152 15.08 -20.02 -7.97
N ILE A 153 15.04 -19.62 -6.71
CA ILE A 153 14.68 -20.45 -5.56
C ILE A 153 13.70 -19.64 -4.70
N SER A 154 12.79 -20.28 -3.97
CA SER A 154 11.99 -19.64 -2.93
C SER A 154 11.75 -20.61 -1.78
N PHE A 155 11.86 -20.12 -0.56
CA PHE A 155 11.43 -20.85 0.64
C PHE A 155 9.97 -20.53 0.98
N ASP A 156 9.33 -21.50 1.62
CA ASP A 156 8.10 -21.26 2.38
C ASP A 156 8.42 -20.55 3.70
N HIS A 157 7.42 -19.91 4.31
CA HIS A 157 7.56 -19.25 5.60
C HIS A 157 7.97 -20.23 6.71
N THR A 158 7.54 -21.49 6.61
CA THR A 158 7.94 -22.53 7.57
C THR A 158 9.36 -23.05 7.34
N GLY A 159 9.97 -22.77 6.19
CA GLY A 159 11.27 -23.30 5.78
C GLY A 159 11.27 -24.80 5.40
N LYS A 160 10.15 -25.49 5.51
CA LYS A 160 10.08 -26.93 5.18
C LYS A 160 10.10 -27.19 3.68
N LEU A 161 9.48 -26.30 2.91
CA LEU A 161 9.36 -26.43 1.47
C LEU A 161 10.28 -25.45 0.77
N LEU A 162 10.96 -25.97 -0.26
CA LEU A 162 11.79 -25.19 -1.17
C LEU A 162 11.26 -25.37 -2.59
N ALA A 163 10.89 -24.27 -3.23
CA ALA A 163 10.60 -24.25 -4.66
C ALA A 163 11.85 -23.81 -5.42
N SER A 164 12.13 -24.46 -6.54
CA SER A 164 13.16 -24.04 -7.48
C SER A 164 12.63 -24.05 -8.90
N CYS A 165 13.10 -23.11 -9.72
CA CYS A 165 12.77 -23.07 -11.14
C CYS A 165 14.02 -23.12 -12.00
N SER A 166 13.89 -23.72 -13.18
CA SER A 166 15.00 -23.92 -14.09
C SER A 166 14.64 -23.54 -15.52
N ALA A 167 15.69 -23.36 -16.32
CA ALA A 167 15.60 -23.22 -17.76
C ALA A 167 15.03 -24.47 -18.45
N ASP A 168 14.97 -25.61 -17.76
CA ASP A 168 14.33 -26.85 -18.22
C ASP A 168 12.79 -26.80 -18.28
N MET A 169 12.20 -25.62 -18.05
CA MET A 169 10.76 -25.36 -18.06
C MET A 169 10.02 -26.07 -16.91
N THR A 170 10.76 -26.57 -15.92
CA THR A 170 10.21 -27.24 -14.75
C THR A 170 10.33 -26.37 -13.51
N ILE A 171 9.36 -26.57 -12.62
CA ILE A 171 9.43 -26.05 -11.26
C ILE A 171 9.42 -27.27 -10.35
N LYS A 172 10.46 -27.40 -9.52
CA LYS A 172 10.59 -28.50 -8.58
C LYS A 172 10.29 -28.02 -7.18
N LEU A 173 9.49 -28.81 -6.47
CA LEU A 173 9.26 -28.69 -5.05
C LEU A 173 10.13 -29.71 -4.33
N TRP A 174 10.88 -29.24 -3.35
CA TRP A 174 11.77 -30.04 -2.52
C TRP A 174 11.32 -29.97 -1.07
N ASP A 175 11.38 -31.12 -0.40
CA ASP A 175 11.30 -31.18 1.05
C ASP A 175 12.69 -30.92 1.62
N PHE A 176 12.82 -29.91 2.48
CA PHE A 176 14.07 -29.59 3.13
C PHE A 176 14.44 -30.61 4.23
N GLN A 177 13.48 -31.36 4.78
CA GLN A 177 13.77 -32.42 5.76
C GLN A 177 14.31 -33.69 5.09
N GLY A 178 13.62 -34.16 4.05
CA GLY A 178 14.03 -35.34 3.29
C GLY A 178 15.13 -35.08 2.25
N PHE A 179 15.33 -33.83 1.82
CA PHE A 179 16.14 -33.46 0.65
C PHE A 179 15.70 -34.17 -0.63
N GLU A 180 14.43 -34.56 -0.70
CA GLU A 180 13.83 -35.23 -1.84
C GLU A 180 12.97 -34.27 -2.66
N CYS A 181 12.89 -34.53 -3.96
CA CYS A 181 11.96 -33.81 -4.83
C CYS A 181 10.56 -34.39 -4.62
N ILE A 182 9.67 -33.59 -4.03
CA ILE A 182 8.27 -33.95 -3.76
C ILE A 182 7.50 -33.98 -5.07
N ARG A 183 7.65 -32.93 -5.89
CA ARG A 183 6.89 -32.73 -7.12
C ARG A 183 7.71 -32.00 -8.16
N THR A 184 7.41 -32.31 -9.42
CA THR A 184 7.91 -31.58 -10.59
C THR A 184 6.69 -31.09 -11.37
N MET A 185 6.54 -29.78 -11.46
CA MET A 185 5.43 -29.12 -12.15
C MET A 185 5.86 -28.76 -13.58
N HIS A 186 5.03 -29.15 -14.54
CA HIS A 186 5.24 -28.93 -15.97
C HIS A 186 4.08 -28.13 -16.54
N GLY A 187 4.37 -27.17 -17.42
CA GLY A 187 3.32 -26.44 -18.16
C GLY A 187 3.71 -25.05 -18.63
N HIS A 188 4.95 -24.62 -18.37
CA HIS A 188 5.57 -23.53 -19.12
C HIS A 188 6.13 -24.03 -20.45
N ASP A 189 6.05 -23.17 -21.47
CA ASP A 189 6.56 -23.46 -22.82
C ASP A 189 7.96 -22.87 -23.05
N HIS A 190 8.52 -22.22 -22.02
CA HIS A 190 9.84 -21.60 -22.06
C HIS A 190 10.46 -21.49 -20.66
N ASN A 191 11.77 -21.21 -20.61
CA ASN A 191 12.56 -20.96 -19.39
C ASN A 191 11.80 -20.16 -18.31
N VAL A 192 11.71 -20.75 -17.12
CA VAL A 192 11.10 -20.14 -15.93
C VAL A 192 12.13 -19.27 -15.23
N SER A 193 11.90 -17.95 -15.26
CA SER A 193 12.82 -16.96 -14.76
C SER A 193 12.71 -16.70 -13.25
N SER A 194 11.54 -16.93 -12.65
CA SER A 194 11.34 -16.68 -11.22
C SER A 194 10.24 -17.55 -10.64
N VAL A 195 10.37 -17.86 -9.34
CA VAL A 195 9.40 -18.61 -8.56
C VAL A 195 9.24 -17.98 -7.18
N ALA A 196 8.01 -17.97 -6.67
CA ALA A 196 7.70 -17.49 -5.33
C ALA A 196 6.64 -18.39 -4.69
N ILE A 197 6.87 -18.77 -3.43
CA ILE A 197 5.86 -19.44 -2.62
C ILE A 197 4.99 -18.36 -1.95
N MET A 198 3.67 -18.51 -2.02
CA MET A 198 2.77 -17.60 -1.31
C MET A 198 2.90 -17.76 0.21
N PRO A 199 2.69 -16.71 1.02
CA PRO A 199 2.82 -16.77 2.48
C PRO A 199 1.91 -17.79 3.17
N ASN A 200 0.79 -18.16 2.54
CA ASN A 200 -0.11 -19.20 3.05
C ASN A 200 0.44 -20.62 2.82
N GLY A 201 1.44 -20.79 1.96
CA GLY A 201 2.04 -22.08 1.63
C GLY A 201 1.21 -22.96 0.68
N ASP A 202 0.01 -22.51 0.28
CA ASP A 202 -0.89 -23.32 -0.55
C ASP A 202 -0.61 -23.19 -2.05
N HIS A 203 -0.04 -22.05 -2.47
CA HIS A 203 0.18 -21.73 -3.87
C HIS A 203 1.62 -21.31 -4.18
N ILE A 204 2.05 -21.63 -5.39
CA ILE A 204 3.32 -21.21 -5.97
C ILE A 204 3.02 -20.36 -7.19
N VAL A 205 3.69 -19.21 -7.28
CA VAL A 205 3.64 -18.34 -8.45
C VAL A 205 4.95 -18.48 -9.21
N SER A 206 4.84 -18.55 -10.52
CA SER A 206 5.98 -18.70 -11.41
C SER A 206 5.86 -17.75 -12.59
N ALA A 207 6.99 -17.21 -13.01
CA ALA A 207 7.09 -16.31 -14.15
C ALA A 207 8.06 -16.90 -15.17
N SER A 208 7.64 -16.94 -16.43
CA SER A 208 8.41 -17.49 -17.53
C SER A 208 8.59 -16.50 -18.68
N ARG A 209 9.60 -16.77 -19.51
CA ARG A 209 9.83 -16.05 -20.78
C ARG A 209 8.72 -16.26 -21.81
N ASP A 210 7.82 -17.21 -21.60
CA ASP A 210 6.58 -17.38 -22.38
C ASP A 210 5.58 -16.21 -22.22
N LYS A 211 5.95 -15.18 -21.42
CA LYS A 211 5.15 -13.99 -21.09
C LYS A 211 3.91 -14.32 -20.26
N THR A 212 3.88 -15.50 -19.63
CA THR A 212 2.81 -15.91 -18.75
C THR A 212 3.30 -15.99 -17.30
N ILE A 213 2.37 -15.74 -16.39
CA ILE A 213 2.52 -16.03 -14.97
C ILE A 213 1.54 -17.14 -14.67
N LYS A 214 2.03 -18.24 -14.11
CA LYS A 214 1.21 -19.39 -13.71
C LYS A 214 1.23 -19.53 -12.21
N MET A 215 0.05 -19.85 -11.68
CA MET A 215 -0.15 -20.20 -10.28
C MET A 215 -0.40 -21.70 -10.19
N TRP A 216 0.29 -22.35 -9.28
CA TRP A 216 0.26 -23.78 -9.04
C TRP A 216 -0.23 -24.03 -7.63
N GLU A 217 -1.05 -25.05 -7.43
CA GLU A 217 -1.46 -25.47 -6.11
C GLU A 217 -0.47 -26.51 -5.59
N VAL A 218 0.09 -26.27 -4.40
CA VAL A 218 1.18 -27.09 -3.85
C VAL A 218 0.74 -28.53 -3.61
N GLN A 219 -0.54 -28.76 -3.29
CA GLN A 219 -1.09 -30.08 -2.99
C GLN A 219 -1.35 -30.94 -4.24
N THR A 220 -1.81 -30.32 -5.32
CA THR A 220 -2.26 -31.01 -6.54
C THR A 220 -1.20 -31.01 -7.64
N GLY A 221 -0.27 -30.04 -7.63
CA GLY A 221 0.83 -29.92 -8.59
C GLY A 221 0.39 -29.32 -9.92
#